data_AF-A0A7X2P7H0-F1
#
_entry.id   AF-A0A7X2P7H0-F1
#
_cell.length_a   1.000
_cell.length_b   1.000
_cell.length_c   1.000
_cell.angle_alpha   90.00
_cell.angle_beta   90.00
_cell.angle_gamma   90.00
#
_symmetry.space_group_name_H-M   'P 1'
#
loop_
_entity.id
_entity.type
_entity.pdbx_description
1 polymer ?
#
loop_
_entity_poly.entity_id
_entity_poly.type
_entity_poly.pdbx_seq_one_letter_code
_entity_poly.pdbx_strand_id
1 'polypeptide(L)'
;MKEKRYLAIGHFRESENVTCVSSLGSSIKDFRKELSGNAFVPYVVITEEKFNNIKNMDSFDIFESVKKMTTNYRVWDIVADYMSQCFDIMEKN
;
A
#
# COMPACT_ATOMS: atom_id res chain seq x y z
N MET A 1 -0.43 -1.84 23.63
CA MET A 1 -0.92 -1.19 22.39
C MET A 1 -1.24 -2.28 21.40
N LYS A 2 -2.38 -2.20 20.70
CA LYS A 2 -2.69 -3.14 19.62
C LYS A 2 -1.80 -2.79 18.42
N GLU A 3 -1.04 -3.75 17.91
CA GLU A 3 -0.25 -3.59 16.68
C GLU A 3 -1.20 -3.27 15.52
N LYS A 4 -0.77 -2.39 14.62
CA LYS A 4 -1.53 -2.00 13.42
C LYS A 4 -0.86 -2.58 12.19
N ARG A 5 -1.68 -3.04 11.25
CA ARG A 5 -1.18 -3.48 9.94
C ARG A 5 -1.01 -2.29 9.02
N TYR A 6 0.11 -2.31 8.30
CA TYR A 6 0.39 -1.37 7.24
C TYR A 6 0.77 -2.12 5.98
N LEU A 7 0.44 -1.52 4.85
CA LEU A 7 0.82 -2.00 3.53
C LEU A 7 1.31 -0.82 2.70
N ALA A 8 2.33 -1.05 1.89
CA ALA A 8 2.84 -0.09 0.94
C ALA A 8 2.98 -0.76 -0.42
N ILE A 9 2.48 -0.07 -1.45
CA ILE A 9 2.66 -0.47 -2.85
C ILE A 9 3.63 0.53 -3.45
N GLY A 10 4.65 0.03 -4.14
CA GLY A 10 5.76 0.82 -4.62
C GLY A 10 6.82 -0.06 -5.26
N HIS A 11 8.06 0.41 -5.28
CA HIS A 11 9.17 -0.31 -5.88
C HIS A 11 10.44 -0.08 -5.07
N PHE A 12 11.46 -0.90 -5.27
CA PHE A 12 12.79 -0.67 -4.69
C PHE A 12 13.60 0.23 -5.62
N ARG A 13 14.47 1.11 -5.10
CA ARG A 13 15.25 2.02 -5.95
C ARG A 13 16.07 1.33 -7.05
N GLU A 14 16.45 0.08 -6.82
CA GLU A 14 17.24 -0.73 -7.75
C GLU A 14 16.39 -1.57 -8.73
N SER A 15 15.06 -1.50 -8.63
CA SER A 15 14.13 -2.29 -9.44
C SER A 15 12.83 -1.53 -9.69
N GLU A 16 12.44 -1.38 -10.95
CA GLU A 16 11.16 -0.75 -11.30
C GLU A 16 9.95 -1.70 -11.14
N ASN A 17 10.19 -2.95 -10.74
CA ASN A 17 9.10 -3.90 -10.50
C ASN A 17 8.27 -3.45 -9.31
N VAL A 18 6.99 -3.18 -9.56
CA VAL A 18 6.04 -2.86 -8.50
C VAL A 18 5.85 -4.07 -7.60
N THR A 19 5.89 -3.81 -6.31
CA THR A 19 5.72 -4.81 -5.26
C THR A 19 4.98 -4.22 -4.07
N CYS A 20 4.61 -5.12 -3.16
CA CYS A 20 3.86 -4.82 -1.96
C CYS A 20 4.66 -5.26 -0.75
N VAL A 21 4.83 -4.35 0.20
CA VAL A 21 5.43 -4.63 1.51
C VAL A 21 4.36 -4.44 2.56
N SER A 22 4.20 -5.41 3.45
CA SER A 22 3.35 -5.26 4.63
C SER A 22 4.17 -5.44 5.90
N SER A 23 3.75 -4.76 6.97
CA SER A 23 4.42 -4.81 8.27
C SER A 23 3.41 -4.63 9.40
N LEU A 24 3.71 -5.24 10.55
CA LEU A 24 3.06 -4.96 11.82
C LEU A 24 3.87 -3.89 12.54
N GLY A 25 3.22 -2.81 12.93
CA GLY A 25 3.91 -1.69 13.56
C GLY A 25 3.09 -0.97 14.61
N SER A 26 3.79 -0.17 15.42
CA SER A 26 3.19 0.72 16.40
C SER A 26 2.68 2.02 15.77
N SER A 27 3.32 2.49 14.68
CA SER A 27 2.96 3.72 13.99
C SER A 27 3.28 3.71 12.49
N ILE A 28 2.53 4.51 11.71
CA ILE A 28 2.78 4.71 10.28
C ILE A 28 4.13 5.40 10.01
N LYS A 29 4.62 6.18 10.98
CA LYS A 29 5.90 6.89 10.87
C LYS A 29 7.06 5.90 10.89
N ASP A 30 6.99 4.91 11.77
CA ASP A 30 8.01 3.87 11.88
C ASP A 30 8.00 2.99 10.62
N PHE A 31 6.81 2.62 10.13
CA PHE A 31 6.69 1.90 8.86
C PHE A 31 7.31 2.68 7.69
N ARG A 32 7.02 3.98 7.55
CA ARG A 32 7.65 4.81 6.50
C ARG A 32 9.16 4.90 6.62
N LYS A 33 9.69 4.90 7.85
CA LYS A 33 11.12 4.90 8.12
C LYS A 33 11.75 3.56 7.71
N GLU A 34 11.11 2.44 8.02
CA GLU A 34 11.52 1.10 7.58
C GLU A 34 11.58 1.01 6.05
N LEU A 35 10.52 1.45 5.35
CA LEU A 35 10.50 1.47 3.89
C LEU A 35 11.68 2.27 3.32
N SER A 36 11.88 3.49 3.83
CA SER A 36 12.97 4.36 3.39
C SER A 36 14.35 3.75 3.66
N GLY A 37 14.52 3.10 4.82
CA GLY A 37 15.75 2.42 5.22
C GLY A 37 16.09 1.21 4.33
N ASN A 38 15.08 0.57 3.76
CA ASN A 38 15.22 -0.55 2.82
C ASN A 38 15.24 -0.08 1.35
N ALA A 39 15.48 1.20 1.08
CA ALA A 39 15.44 1.79 -0.26
C ALA A 39 14.13 1.55 -1.02
N PHE A 40 13.02 1.35 -0.30
CA PHE A 40 11.69 1.23 -0.88
C PHE A 40 11.10 2.62 -1.13
N VAL A 41 10.54 2.81 -2.32
CA VAL A 41 9.87 4.03 -2.77
C VAL A 41 8.37 3.75 -2.84
N PRO A 42 7.61 4.13 -1.80
CA PRO A 42 6.17 3.89 -1.78
C PRO A 42 5.44 4.86 -2.72
N TYR A 43 4.53 4.31 -3.53
CA TYR A 43 3.53 5.09 -4.27
C TYR A 43 2.32 5.40 -3.40
N VAL A 44 1.91 4.43 -2.59
CA VAL A 44 0.84 4.55 -1.59
C VAL A 44 1.23 3.81 -0.32
N VAL A 45 0.74 4.31 0.82
CA VAL A 45 0.84 3.66 2.13
C VAL A 45 -0.56 3.58 2.71
N ILE A 46 -0.99 2.37 3.05
CA ILE A 46 -2.36 2.02 3.42
C ILE A 46 -2.34 1.50 4.85
N THR A 47 -3.24 2.03 5.67
CA THR A 47 -3.47 1.54 7.04
C THR A 47 -4.51 0.42 7.01
N GLU A 48 -4.51 -0.42 8.04
CA GLU A 48 -5.54 -1.45 8.24
C GLU A 48 -6.99 -0.92 8.16
N GLU A 49 -7.26 0.26 8.72
CA GLU A 49 -8.58 0.90 8.63
C GLU A 49 -8.92 1.24 7.17
N LYS A 50 -7.98 1.86 6.45
CA LYS A 50 -8.20 2.21 5.05
C LYS A 50 -8.35 0.96 4.19
N PHE A 51 -7.59 -0.09 4.48
CA PHE A 51 -7.70 -1.41 3.86
C PHE A 51 -9.09 -2.02 4.02
N ASN A 52 -9.60 -2.06 5.24
CA ASN A 52 -10.93 -2.62 5.51
C ASN A 52 -12.04 -1.85 4.80
N ASN A 53 -11.84 -0.56 4.53
CA ASN A 53 -12.76 0.24 3.72
C ASN A 53 -12.69 -0.07 2.22
N ILE A 54 -11.50 -0.39 1.68
CA ILE A 54 -11.31 -0.61 0.23
C ILE A 54 -11.47 -2.08 -0.19
N LYS A 55 -11.32 -3.04 0.73
CA LYS A 55 -11.22 -4.47 0.35
C LYS A 55 -12.48 -5.07 -0.28
N ASN A 56 -13.64 -4.48 0.02
CA ASN A 56 -14.93 -4.91 -0.51
C ASN A 56 -15.45 -3.96 -1.62
N MET A 57 -14.64 -3.00 -2.04
CA MET A 57 -15.00 -2.07 -3.12
C MET A 57 -14.83 -2.75 -4.47
N ASP A 58 -15.61 -2.31 -5.46
CA ASP A 58 -15.37 -2.71 -6.84
C ASP A 58 -14.10 -2.04 -7.40
N SER A 59 -13.66 -2.50 -8.57
CA SER A 59 -12.45 -2.00 -9.22
C SER A 59 -12.49 -0.50 -9.53
N PHE A 60 -13.68 0.07 -9.77
CA PHE A 60 -13.83 1.49 -10.05
C PHE A 60 -13.65 2.32 -8.79
N ASP A 61 -14.26 1.90 -7.68
CA ASP A 61 -14.12 2.54 -6.37
C ASP A 61 -12.69 2.41 -5.80
N ILE A 62 -12.01 1.29 -6.07
CA ILE A 62 -10.57 1.10 -5.78
C ILE A 62 -9.76 2.14 -6.54
N PHE A 63 -10.00 2.31 -7.83
CA PHE A 63 -9.28 3.28 -8.66
C PHE A 63 -9.50 4.72 -8.16
N GLU A 64 -10.75 5.10 -7.87
CA GLU A 64 -11.07 6.41 -7.28
C GLU A 64 -10.42 6.61 -5.90
N SER A 65 -10.29 5.54 -5.12
CA SER A 65 -9.54 5.56 -3.85
C SER A 65 -8.05 5.80 -4.07
N VAL A 66 -7.44 5.17 -5.07
CA VAL A 66 -6.02 5.36 -5.43
C VAL A 66 -5.73 6.80 -5.85
N LYS A 67 -6.61 7.41 -6.66
CA LYS A 67 -6.50 8.83 -7.06
C LYS A 67 -6.42 9.78 -5.86
N LYS A 68 -7.13 9.46 -4.78
CA LYS A 68 -7.12 10.24 -3.54
C LYS A 68 -5.88 9.97 -2.67
N MET A 69 -5.21 8.83 -2.86
CA MET A 69 -4.03 8.44 -2.08
C MET A 69 -2.71 8.94 -2.66
N THR A 70 -2.63 9.12 -3.98
CA THR A 70 -1.41 9.57 -4.65
C THR A 70 -1.71 10.56 -5.76
N THR A 71 -0.94 11.65 -5.82
CA THR A 71 -1.04 12.67 -6.89
C THR A 71 -0.32 12.25 -8.16
N ASN A 72 0.47 11.17 -8.12
CA ASN A 72 1.17 10.66 -9.28
C ASN A 72 0.23 9.84 -10.17
N TYR A 73 -0.36 10.49 -11.18
CA TYR A 73 -1.30 9.85 -12.09
C TYR A 73 -0.71 8.68 -12.89
N ARG A 74 0.61 8.63 -13.06
CA ARG A 74 1.28 7.58 -13.86
C ARG A 74 1.25 6.21 -13.21
N VAL A 75 0.98 6.14 -11.91
CA VAL A 75 0.98 4.89 -11.14
C VAL A 75 -0.44 4.48 -10.73
N TRP A 76 -1.48 5.22 -11.10
CA TRP A 76 -2.84 4.93 -10.64
C TRP A 76 -3.33 3.57 -11.09
N ASP A 77 -3.24 3.26 -12.38
CA ASP A 77 -3.70 1.97 -12.93
C ASP A 77 -2.91 0.82 -12.31
N ILE A 78 -1.58 0.95 -12.30
CA ILE A 78 -0.67 -0.06 -11.73
C ILE A 78 -0.99 -0.31 -10.25
N VAL A 79 -1.18 0.74 -9.46
CA VAL A 79 -1.49 0.61 -8.03
C VAL A 79 -2.87 0.01 -7.83
N ALA A 80 -3.90 0.40 -8.60
CA ALA A 80 -5.26 -0.13 -8.46
C ALA A 80 -5.33 -1.64 -8.79
N ASP A 81 -4.69 -2.04 -9.88
CA ASP A 81 -4.59 -3.44 -10.30
C ASP A 81 -3.83 -4.27 -9.26
N TYR A 82 -2.70 -3.75 -8.78
CA TYR A 82 -1.87 -4.45 -7.81
C TYR A 82 -2.51 -4.48 -6.41
N MET A 83 -3.26 -3.44 -6.04
CA MET A 83 -3.97 -3.37 -4.76
C MET A 83 -5.01 -4.48 -4.66
N SER A 84 -5.75 -4.75 -5.73
CA SER A 84 -6.72 -5.85 -5.80
C SER A 84 -6.06 -7.22 -5.57
N GLN A 85 -4.82 -7.41 -6.05
CA GLN A 85 -4.04 -8.64 -5.87
C GLN A 85 -3.42 -8.76 -4.47
N CYS A 86 -3.12 -7.63 -3.82
CA CYS A 86 -2.43 -7.60 -2.53
C CYS A 86 -3.36 -7.76 -1.32
N PHE A 87 -4.68 -7.80 -1.52
CA PHE A 87 -5.64 -7.94 -0.43
C PHE A 87 -5.42 -9.24 0.35
N ASP A 88 -5.10 -10.34 -0.34
CA ASP A 88 -4.78 -11.63 0.29
C ASP A 88 -3.54 -11.58 1.21
N ILE A 89 -2.58 -10.69 0.92
CA ILE A 89 -1.35 -10.55 1.71
C ILE A 89 -1.64 -9.91 3.07
N MET A 90 -2.55 -8.94 3.10
CA MET A 90 -2.92 -8.28 4.37
C MET A 90 -3.85 -9.13 5.23
N GLU A 91 -4.63 -10.04 4.66
CA GLU A 91 -5.49 -10.97 5.42
C GLU A 91 -4.72 -12.17 5.99
N LYS A 92 -3.58 -12.55 5.39
CA LYS A 92 -2.75 -13.69 5.83
C LYS A 92 -1.70 -13.36 6.90
N ASN A 93 -1.26 -12.10 6.99
CA ASN A 93 -0.45 -11.61 8.11
C ASN A 93 -1.33 -11.31 9.34
#